data_AF-A0A455UGD4-F1
#
_entry.id   AF-A0A455UGD4-F1
#
_cell.length_a   1.000
_cell.length_b   1.000
_cell.length_c   1.000
_cell.angle_alpha   90.00
_cell.angle_beta   90.00
_cell.angle_gamma   90.00
#
_symmetry.space_group_name_H-M   'P 1'
#
loop_
_entity.id
_entity.type
_entity.pdbx_description
1 polymer ?
#
loop_
_entity_poly.entity_id
_entity_poly.type
_entity_poly.pdbx_seq_one_letter_code
_entity_poly.pdbx_strand_id
1 'polypeptide(L)' 'MAFDGSKTARKGVEMLARSPLFAGTECHVLIVGAETAEHRSELEWALSTLREAGHQAEGAIRAGEGGRGSTSL' A
#
# COMPACT_ATOMS: atom_id res chain seq x y z
N MET A 1 1.53 6.45 -1.33
CA MET A 1 2.15 5.57 -2.33
C MET A 1 1.19 4.49 -2.78
N ALA A 2 1.12 4.21 -4.07
CA ALA A 2 0.44 3.02 -4.59
C ALA A 2 1.31 1.78 -4.32
N PHE A 3 0.66 0.67 -3.98
CA PHE A 3 1.33 -0.57 -3.63
C PHE A 3 0.56 -1.76 -4.22
N ASP A 4 1.27 -2.68 -4.86
CA ASP A 4 0.71 -3.83 -5.56
C ASP A 4 1.32 -5.16 -5.08
N GLY A 5 2.04 -5.14 -3.95
CA GLY A 5 2.68 -6.34 -3.39
C GLY A 5 3.93 -6.83 -4.12
N SER A 6 4.21 -6.30 -5.32
CA SER A 6 5.32 -6.75 -6.16
C SER A 6 6.68 -6.55 -5.49
N LYS A 7 7.67 -7.34 -5.92
CA LYS A 7 9.06 -7.21 -5.42
C LYS A 7 9.60 -5.78 -5.58
N THR A 8 9.25 -5.11 -6.68
CA THR A 8 9.66 -3.72 -6.95
C THR A 8 9.00 -2.74 -6.00
N ALA A 9 7.68 -2.85 -5.78
CA ALA A 9 6.96 -2.00 -4.85
C ALA A 9 7.47 -2.19 -3.41
N ARG A 10 7.73 -3.43 -3.00
CA ARG A 10 8.37 -3.75 -1.71
C ARG A 10 9.73 -3.08 -1.56
N LYS A 11 10.57 -3.14 -2.60
CA LYS A 11 11.86 -2.45 -2.56
C LYS A 11 11.71 -0.95 -2.39
N GLY A 12 10.72 -0.36 -3.04
CA GLY A 12 10.37 1.06 -2.89
C GLY A 12 10.00 1.43 -1.45
N VAL A 13 9.17 0.61 -0.78
CA VAL A 13 8.82 0.81 0.65
C VAL A 13 10.08 0.81 1.52
N GLU A 14 10.95 -0.19 1.36
CA GLU A 14 12.17 -0.25 2.14
C GLU A 14 13.14 0.92 1.87
N MET A 15 13.18 1.41 0.64
CA MET A 15 14.02 2.57 0.28
C MET A 15 13.50 3.85 0.93
N LEU A 16 12.18 4.03 0.94
CA LEU A 16 11.54 5.15 1.64
C LEU A 16 11.84 5.08 3.14
N ALA A 17 11.62 3.91 3.75
CA ALA A 17 11.87 3.66 5.17
C ALA A 17 13.31 3.97 5.61
N ARG A 18 14.31 3.74 4.75
CA ARG A 18 15.73 4.01 5.06
C ARG A 18 16.21 5.40 4.68
N SER A 19 15.40 6.19 3.98
CA SER A 19 15.83 7.46 3.42
C SER A 19 15.65 8.60 4.42
N PRO A 20 16.73 9.29 4.83
CA PRO A 20 16.63 10.45 5.72
C PRO A 20 15.78 11.59 5.14
N LEU A 21 15.64 11.64 3.80
CA LEU A 21 14.83 12.66 3.12
C LEU A 21 13.34 12.57 3.46
N PHE A 22 12.86 11.41 3.88
CA PHE A 22 11.45 11.18 4.22
C PHE A 22 11.24 11.00 5.73
N ALA A 23 12.26 11.22 6.56
CA ALA A 23 12.16 11.04 8.01
C ALA A 23 11.02 11.89 8.60
N GLY A 24 10.15 11.26 9.40
CA GLY A 24 9.01 11.92 10.04
C GLY A 24 7.85 12.30 9.12
N THR A 25 7.87 11.92 7.84
CA THR A 25 6.76 12.18 6.92
C THR A 25 5.57 11.25 7.14
N GLU A 26 4.38 11.75 6.85
CA GLU A 26 3.17 10.94 6.76
C GLU A 26 3.14 10.16 5.43
N CYS A 27 2.87 8.86 5.53
CA CYS A 27 2.84 7.93 4.40
C CYS A 27 1.48 7.24 4.32
N HIS A 28 0.76 7.46 3.23
CA HIS A 28 -0.49 6.73 2.96
C HIS A 28 -0.24 5.61 1.93
N VAL A 29 -0.38 4.34 2.30
CA VAL A 29 -0.23 3.18 1.41
C VAL A 29 -1.59 2.78 0.84
N LEU A 30 -1.70 2.72 -0.49
CA LEU A 30 -2.96 2.39 -1.17
C LEU A 30 -2.78 1.15 -2.04
N ILE A 31 -3.62 0.13 -1.80
CA ILE A 31 -3.78 -1.02 -2.70
C ILE A 31 -5.13 -0.87 -3.42
N VAL A 32 -5.13 -1.11 -4.72
CA VAL A 32 -6.36 -1.08 -5.55
C VAL A 32 -6.71 -2.51 -5.96
N GLY A 33 -7.84 -3.03 -5.49
CA GLY A 33 -8.28 -4.40 -5.73
C GLY A 33 -9.35 -4.85 -4.74
N ALA A 34 -9.75 -6.12 -4.82
CA ALA A 34 -10.65 -6.72 -3.84
C ALA A 34 -9.96 -6.81 -2.46
N GLU A 35 -10.73 -6.70 -1.37
CA GLU A 35 -10.20 -6.87 -0.01
C GLU A 35 -9.99 -8.37 0.29
N THR A 36 -8.84 -8.89 -0.11
CA THR A 36 -8.44 -10.28 0.13
C THR A 36 -7.53 -10.39 1.36
N ALA A 37 -7.32 -11.61 1.88
CA ALA A 37 -6.36 -11.85 2.95
C ALA A 37 -4.91 -11.51 2.51
N GLU A 38 -4.58 -11.77 1.24
CA GLU A 38 -3.29 -11.44 0.65
C GLU A 38 -3.05 -9.93 0.65
N HIS A 39 -3.96 -9.13 0.08
CA HIS A 39 -3.82 -7.66 0.07
C HIS A 39 -3.78 -7.07 1.49
N ARG A 40 -4.51 -7.66 2.45
CA ARG A 40 -4.42 -7.22 3.86
C ARG A 40 -3.04 -7.48 4.45
N SER A 41 -2.47 -8.67 4.23
CA SER A 41 -1.12 -9.01 4.69
C SER A 41 -0.06 -8.13 4.03
N GLU A 42 -0.23 -7.82 2.74
CA GLU A 42 0.65 -6.93 1.99
C GLU A 42 0.61 -5.49 2.50
N LEU A 43 -0.60 -4.97 2.75
CA LEU A 43 -0.79 -3.65 3.33
C LEU A 43 -0.15 -3.59 4.73
N GLU A 44 -0.41 -4.57 5.58
CA GLU A 44 0.14 -4.65 6.93
C GLU A 44 1.68 -4.67 6.91
N TRP A 45 2.28 -5.48 6.05
CA TRP A 45 3.74 -5.51 5.88
C TRP A 45 4.31 -4.13 5.51
N ALA A 46 3.68 -3.42 4.57
CA ALA A 46 4.14 -2.10 4.15
C ALA A 46 4.02 -1.06 5.27
N LEU A 47 2.89 -1.06 6.01
CA LEU A 47 2.68 -0.16 7.13
C LEU A 47 3.65 -0.40 8.27
N SER A 48 3.87 -1.66 8.66
CA SER A 48 4.81 -2.00 9.72
C SER A 48 6.24 -1.58 9.36
N THR A 49 6.68 -1.86 8.12
CA THR A 49 8.02 -1.46 7.64
C THR A 49 8.24 0.06 7.76
N LEU A 50 7.22 0.87 7.42
CA LEU A 50 7.30 2.32 7.51
C LEU A 50 7.24 2.81 8.96
N ARG A 51 6.37 2.24 9.78
CA ARG A 51 6.22 2.62 11.20
C ARG A 51 7.46 2.28 12.01
N GLU A 52 8.07 1.12 11.78
CA GLU A 52 9.32 0.71 12.43
C GLU A 52 10.49 1.64 12.09
N ALA A 53 10.46 2.26 10.91
CA ALA A 53 11.41 3.30 10.51
C ALA A 53 11.07 4.71 11.05
N GLY A 54 10.01 4.86 11.84
CA GLY A 54 9.62 6.12 12.48
C GLY A 54 8.72 7.01 11.61
N HIS A 55 8.16 6.50 10.53
CA HIS A 55 7.16 7.23 9.74
C HIS A 55 5.75 7.08 10.34
N GLN A 56 4.93 8.12 10.21
CA GLN A 56 3.49 7.95 10.44
C GLN A 56 2.88 7.30 9.20
N ALA A 57 2.48 6.04 9.29
CA ALA A 57 1.92 5.31 8.15
C ALA A 57 0.47 4.90 8.38
N GLU A 58 -0.36 5.16 7.38
CA GLU A 58 -1.73 4.68 7.27
C GLU A 58 -1.95 4.05 5.89
N GLY A 59 -3.02 3.29 5.73
CA GLY A 59 -3.32 2.79 4.40
C GLY A 59 -4.67 2.13 4.27
N ALA A 60 -5.03 1.87 3.01
CA ALA A 60 -6.32 1.36 2.64
C ALA A 60 -6.24 0.42 1.45
N ILE A 61 -7.16 -0.54 1.41
CA ILE A 61 -7.51 -1.27 0.20
C ILE A 61 -8.77 -0.61 -0.36
N ARG A 62 -8.76 -0.29 -1.65
CA ARG A 62 -9.92 0.28 -2.35
C ARG A 62 -10.28 -0.61 -3.52
N ALA A 63 -11.57 -0.87 -3.71
CA ALA A 63 -12.03 -1.54 -4.91
C ALA A 63 -11.58 -0.75 -6.14
N GLY A 64 -10.94 -1.43 -7.10
CA GLY A 64 -10.58 -0.81 -8.36
C GLY A 64 -11.82 -0.47 -9.18
N GLU A 65 -11.75 0.60 -9.95
CA GLU A 65 -12.79 0.95 -10.91
C GLU A 65 -12.69 0.02 -12.13
N GLY A 66 -13.16 -1.22 -11.94
CA GLY A 66 -13.24 -2.25 -12.96
C GLY A 66 -14.66 -2.36 -13.51
N GLY A 67 -15.03 -1.44 -14.40
CA GLY A 67 -16.10 -1.62 -15.39
C GLY A 67 -17.54 -1.69 -14.85
N ARG A 68 -18.35 -0.74 -15.30
CA ARG A 68 -19.83 -0.79 -15.32
C ARG A 68 -20.38 -2.21 -15.33
N GLY A 69 -21.20 -2.54 -14.34
CA GLY A 69 -22.26 -3.51 -14.53
C GLY A 69 -23.15 -3.03 -15.69
N SER A 70 -22.99 -3.65 -16.85
CA SER A 70 -23.94 -3.67 -17.96
C SER A 70 -23.74 -5.07 -18.54
N THR A 71 -24.70 -5.98 -18.54
CA THR A 71 -26.13 -5.81 -18.82
C THR A 71 -26.84 -7.03 -18.22
N SER A 72 -27.88 -6.81 -17.42
CA SER A 72 -28.91 -7.84 -17.23
C SER A 72 -29.71 -7.92 -18.53
N LEU A 73 -29.61 -9.06 -19.23
CA LEU A 73 -30.59 -9.51 -20.22
C LEU A 73 -31.28 -10.74 -19.64
#